data_AF-A0A923MX43-F1
#
_entry.id   AF-A0A923MX43-F1
#
_cell.length_a   1.000
_cell.length_b   1.000
_cell.length_c   1.000
_cell.angle_alpha   90.00
_cell.angle_beta   90.00
_cell.angle_gamma   90.00
#
_symmetry.space_group_name_H-M   'P 1'
#
loop_
_entity.id
_entity.type
_entity.pdbx_description
1 polymer ?
#
loop_
_entity_poly.entity_id
_entity_poly.type
_entity_poly.pdbx_seq_one_letter_code
_entity_poly.pdbx_strand_id
1 'polypeptide(L)' 'MSTAEIKLKLFREIDTLDKSKLEQVYGLLFNFLNKETDIEEWNSLSQAQQNGLLIAITELDAEQGIDHQSIMDKFRKKYV' A
#
# COMPACT_ATOMS: atom_id res chain seq x y z
N MET A 1 14.08 8.23 -27.77
CA MET A 1 14.75 8.65 -26.52
C MET A 1 15.66 7.52 -26.09
N SER A 2 16.97 7.75 -25.99
CA SER A 2 17.95 6.76 -25.53
C SER A 2 17.86 6.55 -24.02
N THR A 3 18.39 5.43 -23.54
CA THR A 3 18.50 5.16 -22.10
C THR A 3 19.24 6.28 -21.36
N ALA A 4 20.26 6.87 -21.99
CA ALA A 4 21.02 7.98 -21.43
C ALA A 4 20.15 9.24 -21.31
N GLU A 5 19.35 9.55 -22.33
CA GLU A 5 18.42 10.68 -22.31
C GLU A 5 17.37 10.51 -21.20
N ILE A 6 16.84 9.29 -21.00
CA ILE A 6 15.83 9.00 -19.96
C ILE A 6 16.41 9.24 -18.58
N LYS A 7 17.60 8.71 -18.31
CA LYS A 7 18.31 8.89 -17.03
C LYS A 7 18.59 10.36 -16.74
N LEU A 8 19.08 11.10 -17.74
CA LEU A 8 19.40 12.51 -17.59
C LEU A 8 18.15 13.35 -17.32
N LYS A 9 17.03 13.04 -17.98
CA LYS A 9 15.76 13.74 -17.74
C LYS A 9 15.25 13.47 -16.33
N LEU A 10 15.23 12.22 -15.88
CA LEU A 10 14.83 11.86 -14.51
C LEU A 10 15.67 12.59 -13.46
N PHE A 11 16.99 12.62 -13.65
CA PHE A 11 17.90 13.32 -12.74
C PHE A 11 17.53 14.80 -12.61
N ARG A 12 17.30 15.49 -13.74
CA ARG A 12 16.93 16.91 -13.74
C ARG A 12 15.60 17.18 -13.04
N GLU A 13 14.58 16.36 -13.29
CA GLU A 13 13.28 16.54 -12.63
C GLU A 13 13.41 16.37 -11.11
N ILE A 14 14.15 15.33 -10.65
CA ILE A 14 14.40 15.07 -9.23
C ILE A 14 15.17 16.21 -8.57
N ASP A 15 16.17 16.77 -9.24
CA ASP A 15 17.04 17.85 -8.73
C ASP A 15 16.26 19.14 -8.43
N THR A 16 15.11 19.34 -9.09
CA THR A 16 14.26 20.53 -8.87
C THR A 16 13.27 20.39 -7.71
N LEU A 17 13.15 19.19 -7.12
CA LEU A 17 12.14 18.93 -6.09
C LEU A 17 12.54 19.53 -4.74
N ASP A 18 11.54 20.08 -4.04
CA ASP A 18 11.67 20.37 -2.63
C ASP A 18 11.81 19.08 -1.80
N LYS A 19 12.29 19.21 -0.56
CA LYS A 19 12.56 18.07 0.33
C LYS A 19 11.35 17.14 0.50
N SER A 20 10.15 17.70 0.67
CA SER A 20 8.94 16.89 0.94
C SER A 20 8.54 16.06 -0.27
N LYS A 21 8.61 16.64 -1.47
CA LYS A 21 8.36 15.90 -2.72
C LYS A 21 9.46 14.90 -3.03
N LEU A 22 10.71 15.24 -2.71
CA LEU A 22 11.85 14.35 -2.89
C LEU A 22 11.70 13.09 -2.02
N GLU A 23 11.28 13.23 -0.76
CA GLU A 23 11.01 12.10 0.13
C GLU A 23 9.89 11.18 -0.41
N GLN A 24 8.83 11.76 -0.98
CA GLN A 24 7.75 11.00 -1.62
C GLN A 24 8.24 10.24 -2.86
N VAL A 25 8.97 10.92 -3.76
CA VAL A 25 9.54 10.31 -4.97
C VAL A 25 10.55 9.22 -4.61
N TYR A 26 11.35 9.44 -3.56
CA TYR A 26 12.25 8.43 -3.02
C TYR A 26 11.50 7.17 -2.59
N GLY A 27 10.43 7.30 -1.80
CA GLY A 27 9.61 6.16 -1.38
C GLY A 27 9.04 5.38 -2.56
N LEU A 28 8.53 6.08 -3.58
CA LEU A 28 8.00 5.46 -4.79
C LEU A 28 9.08 4.71 -5.59
N LEU A 29 10.24 5.34 -5.82
CA LEU A 29 11.35 4.71 -6.54
C LEU A 29 11.96 3.57 -5.75
N PHE A 30 12.12 3.72 -4.43
CA PHE A 30 12.60 2.68 -3.55
C PHE A 30 11.68 1.46 -3.61
N ASN A 31 10.37 1.67 -3.52
CA ASN A 31 9.40 0.59 -3.62
C ASN A 31 9.41 -0.04 -5.01
N PHE A 32 9.54 0.75 -6.08
CA PHE A 32 9.58 0.24 -7.45
C PHE A 32 10.85 -0.59 -7.74
N LEU A 33 12.01 -0.13 -7.27
CA LEU A 33 13.30 -0.79 -7.51
C LEU A 33 13.51 -2.02 -6.64
N ASN A 34 13.00 -2.00 -5.40
CA ASN A 34 13.10 -3.11 -4.45
C ASN A 34 11.86 -4.00 -4.45
N LYS A 35 10.96 -3.80 -5.42
CA LYS A 35 9.82 -4.67 -5.69
C LYS A 35 10.31 -5.99 -6.29
N GLU A 36 11.06 -6.78 -5.54
CA GLU A 36 11.04 -8.22 -5.78
C GLU A 36 9.63 -8.69 -5.39
N THR A 37 8.84 -8.99 -6.43
CA THR A 37 7.65 -9.86 -6.39
C THR A 37 6.39 -9.43 -5.63
N ASP A 38 5.81 -8.26 -5.93
CA ASP A 38 4.44 -7.95 -5.47
C ASP A 38 3.33 -8.71 -6.24
N ILE A 39 3.68 -9.37 -7.35
CA ILE A 39 2.79 -10.33 -8.00
C ILE A 39 2.79 -11.67 -7.24
N GLU A 40 3.78 -11.92 -6.37
CA GLU A 40 3.77 -13.11 -5.52
C GLU A 40 2.86 -12.94 -4.30
N GLU A 41 2.71 -11.74 -3.73
CA GLU A 41 2.02 -11.62 -2.44
C GLU A 41 0.54 -12.02 -2.51
N TRP A 42 -0.23 -11.52 -3.49
CA TRP A 42 -1.62 -11.95 -3.70
C TRP A 42 -1.72 -13.45 -4.01
N ASN A 43 -0.85 -13.95 -4.88
CA ASN A 43 -0.84 -15.36 -5.29
C ASN A 43 -0.27 -16.29 -4.21
N SER A 44 0.42 -15.76 -3.19
CA SER A 44 0.92 -16.48 -2.02
C SER A 44 -0.14 -16.66 -0.94
N LEU A 45 -1.20 -15.84 -0.97
CA LEU A 45 -2.33 -15.98 -0.07
C LEU A 45 -3.13 -17.22 -0.42
N SER A 46 -3.59 -17.95 0.61
CA SER A 46 -4.60 -18.98 0.43
C SER A 46 -5.89 -18.38 -0.15
N GLN A 47 -6.69 -19.21 -0.84
CA GLN A 47 -7.99 -18.79 -1.35
C GLN A 47 -8.90 -18.20 -0.26
N ALA A 48 -8.79 -18.71 0.97
CA ALA A 48 -9.53 -18.20 2.11
C ALA A 48 -9.12 -16.77 2.47
N GLN A 49 -7.82 -16.46 2.46
CA GLN A 49 -7.31 -15.12 2.73
C GLN A 49 -7.67 -14.14 1.60
N GLN A 50 -7.51 -14.55 0.34
CA GLN A 50 -7.94 -13.75 -0.81
C GLN A 50 -9.44 -13.41 -0.72
N ASN A 51 -10.29 -14.42 -0.46
CA ASN A 51 -11.72 -14.21 -0.31
C ASN A 51 -12.05 -13.32 0.90
N GLY A 52 -11.36 -13.49 2.03
CA GLY A 52 -11.53 -12.64 3.20
C GLY A 52 -11.22 -11.17 2.93
N LEU A 53 -10.17 -10.89 2.17
CA LEU A 53 -9.82 -9.52 1.75
C LEU A 53 -10.88 -8.93 0.81
N LEU A 54 -11.39 -9.70 -0.16
CA LEU A 54 -12.45 -9.24 -1.07
C LEU A 54 -13.75 -8.93 -0.33
N ILE A 55 -14.10 -9.76 0.66
CA ILE A 55 -15.26 -9.53 1.52
C ILE A 55 -15.06 -8.24 2.33
N ALA A 56 -13.90 -8.08 2.97
CA ALA A 56 -13.59 -6.89 3.76
C ALA A 56 -13.65 -5.59 2.93
N ILE A 57 -13.16 -5.61 1.69
CA ILE A 57 -13.28 -4.46 0.76
C ILE A 57 -14.75 -4.16 0.47
N THR A 58 -15.55 -5.19 0.19
CA THR A 58 -16.99 -5.03 -0.07
C THR A 58 -17.73 -4.46 1.14
N GLU A 59 -17.40 -4.91 2.35
CA GLU A 59 -17.96 -4.40 3.60
C GLU A 59 -17.58 -2.93 3.82
N LEU A 60 -16.32 -2.55 3.54
CA LEU A 60 -15.86 -1.16 3.65
C LEU A 60 -16.57 -0.25 2.64
N ASP A 61 -16.70 -0.68 1.39
CA ASP A 61 -17.40 0.07 0.33
C ASP A 61 -18.90 0.24 0.65
N ALA A 62 -19.48 -0.70 1.38
CA ALA A 62 -20.87 -0.65 1.87
C ALA A 62 -21.02 0.13 3.20
N GLU A 63 -19.98 0.81 3.67
CA GLU A 63 -19.93 1.53 4.96
C GLU A 63 -20.23 0.64 6.18
N GLN A 64 -19.95 -0.66 6.09
CA GLN A 64 -20.18 -1.66 7.14
C GLN A 64 -18.98 -1.81 8.10
N GLY A 65 -18.00 -0.91 8.00
CA GLY A 65 -16.87 -0.85 8.92
C GLY A 65 -17.35 -0.67 10.36
N ILE A 66 -16.78 -1.46 11.28
CA ILE A 66 -17.09 -1.33 12.70
C ILE A 66 -16.00 -0.47 13.34
N ASP A 67 -16.43 0.53 14.10
CA ASP A 67 -15.52 1.38 14.86
C ASP A 67 -14.66 0.57 15.85
N HIS A 68 -13.38 0.93 15.93
CA HIS A 68 -12.40 0.22 16.75
C HIS A 68 -12.79 0.17 18.23
N GLN A 69 -13.28 1.28 18.78
CA GLN A 69 -13.67 1.35 20.19
C GLN A 69 -14.83 0.40 20.48
N SER A 70 -15.79 0.32 19.56
CA SER A 70 -16.94 -0.59 19.65
C SER A 70 -16.53 -2.06 19.69
N ILE A 71 -15.53 -2.45 18.89
CA ILE A 71 -14.94 -3.80 18.93
C ILE A 71 -14.26 -4.08 20.27
N MET A 72 -13.43 -3.14 20.75
CA MET A 72 -12.70 -3.30 22.01
C MET A 72 -13.65 -3.42 23.20
N ASP A 73 -14.72 -2.64 23.23
CA ASP A 73 -15.73 -2.70 24.29
C ASP A 73 -16.50 -4.02 24.28
N LYS A 74 -16.82 -4.57 23.09
CA LYS A 74 -17.45 -5.88 22.95
C LYS A 74 -16.57 -7.00 23.53
N PHE A 75 -15.27 -6.97 23.24
CA PHE A 75 -14.36 -7.99 23.74
C PHE A 75 -14.11 -7.86 25.24
N ARG A 76 -13.97 -6.64 25.77
CA ARG A 76 -13.86 -6.41 27.22
C ARG A 76 -15.06 -6.97 27.99
N LYS A 77 -16.28 -6.76 27.50
CA LYS A 77 -17.52 -7.27 28.12
C LYS A 77 -17.69 -8.79 28.04
N LYS A 78 -16.98 -9.47 27.13
CA LYS A 78 -17.10 -10.92 26.92
C LYS A 78 -16.18 -11.72 27.86
N TYR A 79 -15.09 -11.10 28.33
CA TYR A 79 -14.04 -11.76 29.11
C TYR A 79 -13.85 -11.17 30.52
N VAL A 80 -14.73 -10.26 30.93
CA VAL A 80 -14.86 -9.70 32.28
C VAL A 80 -16.29 -9.95 32.75
#